data_AF-A0A1B6JQJ7-F1
#
_entry.id   AF-A0A1B6JQJ7-F1
#
_cell.length_a   1.000
_cell.length_b   1.000
_cell.length_c   1.000
_cell.angle_alpha   90.00
_cell.angle_beta   90.00
_cell.angle_gamma   90.00
#
_symmetry.space_group_name_H-M   'P 1'
#
loop_
_entity.id
_entity.type
_entity.pdbx_description
1 polymer ?
#
loop_
_entity_poly.entity_id
_entity_poly.type
_entity_poly.pdbx_seq_one_letter_code
_entity_poly.pdbx_strand_id
1 'polypeptide(L)'
;NITIPHNHEADEVEVEILRFKAELKRRAVIDSRPPKELFDDVSQLYPRAAKRVGFSALRATLYRYRQVRRPPLPKSLHEFGAILESEEWNHLGRTLMVETEHRNVVGSEQDG
;
A
#
# COMPACT_ATOMS: atom_id res chain seq x y z
N ASN A 1 39.04 -32.66 9.75
CA ASN A 1 37.81 -31.85 9.57
C ASN A 1 38.12 -30.40 9.87
N ILE A 2 38.31 -29.59 8.83
CA ILE A 2 38.49 -28.14 8.97
C ILE A 2 37.09 -27.52 8.86
N THR A 3 36.56 -27.03 9.97
CA THR A 3 35.34 -26.23 10.00
C THR A 3 35.77 -24.79 9.82
N ILE A 4 35.64 -24.26 8.59
CA ILE A 4 35.90 -22.84 8.33
C ILE A 4 34.68 -22.06 8.87
N PRO A 5 34.84 -21.13 9.81
CA PRO A 5 33.75 -20.30 10.26
C PRO A 5 33.35 -19.33 9.14
N HIS A 6 32.14 -19.49 8.57
CA HIS A 6 31.56 -18.50 7.68
C HIS A 6 31.07 -17.30 8.49
N ASN A 7 32.00 -16.46 8.93
CA ASN A 7 31.71 -15.17 9.54
C ASN A 7 32.14 -14.07 8.57
N HIS A 8 31.45 -13.97 7.43
CA HIS A 8 31.58 -12.79 6.57
C HIS A 8 30.69 -11.69 7.16
N GLU A 9 31.23 -10.48 7.26
CA GLU A 9 30.40 -9.30 7.56
C GLU A 9 29.22 -9.26 6.59
N ALA A 10 28.02 -9.02 7.11
CA ALA A 10 26.82 -8.97 6.28
C ALA A 10 27.06 -7.92 5.18
N ASP A 11 26.91 -8.32 3.92
CA ASP A 11 26.99 -7.39 2.79
C ASP A 11 26.01 -6.25 3.08
N GLU A 12 26.55 -5.05 3.28
CA GLU A 12 25.76 -3.86 3.62
C GLU A 12 24.62 -3.64 2.61
N VAL A 13 24.84 -4.04 1.35
CA VAL A 13 23.85 -3.96 0.28
C VAL A 13 22.71 -4.96 0.51
N GLU A 14 23.00 -6.17 0.98
CA GLU A 14 21.96 -7.16 1.33
C GLU A 14 21.14 -6.68 2.52
N VAL A 15 21.78 -6.11 3.55
CA VAL A 15 21.08 -5.49 4.69
C VAL A 15 20.18 -4.35 4.21
N GLU A 16 20.67 -3.51 3.29
CA GLU A 16 19.90 -2.42 2.70
C GLU A 16 18.72 -2.95 1.88
N ILE A 17 18.89 -4.03 1.10
CA ILE A 17 17.81 -4.70 0.36
C ILE A 17 16.72 -5.21 1.29
N LEU A 18 17.09 -5.81 2.43
CA LEU A 18 16.13 -6.28 3.42
C LEU A 18 15.34 -5.12 4.03
N ARG A 19 16.03 -4.02 4.38
CA ARG A 19 15.39 -2.79 4.89
C ARG A 19 14.46 -2.17 3.87
N PHE A 20 14.89 -2.07 2.62
CA PHE A 20 14.10 -1.58 1.49
C PHE A 20 12.79 -2.37 1.31
N LYS A 21 12.88 -3.71 1.29
CA LYS A 21 11.70 -4.58 1.18
C LYS A 21 10.78 -4.46 2.39
N ALA A 22 11.33 -4.35 3.60
CA ALA A 22 10.54 -4.18 4.82
C ALA A 22 9.76 -2.87 4.81
N GLU A 23 10.41 -1.76 4.45
CA GLU A 23 9.79 -0.45 4.38
C GLU A 23 8.69 -0.40 3.30
N LEU A 24 8.94 -0.99 2.13
CA LEU A 24 7.92 -1.09 1.09
C LEU A 24 6.69 -1.87 1.53
N LYS A 25 6.88 -3.00 2.23
CA LYS A 25 5.76 -3.79 2.77
C LYS A 25 4.99 -2.99 3.83
N ARG A 26 5.69 -2.31 4.73
CA ARG A 26 5.10 -1.46 5.76
C ARG A 26 4.25 -0.35 5.14
N ARG A 27 4.78 0.37 4.14
CA ARG A 27 4.04 1.42 3.43
C ARG A 27 2.87 0.87 2.62
N ALA A 28 3.05 -0.26 1.95
CA ALA A 28 1.96 -0.89 1.19
C ALA A 28 0.74 -1.23 2.05
N VAL A 29 0.92 -1.47 3.35
CA VAL A 29 -0.15 -1.80 4.31
C VAL A 29 -0.90 -0.56 4.80
N ILE A 30 -0.26 0.62 4.85
CA ILE A 30 -0.83 1.83 5.46
C ILE A 30 -1.16 2.95 4.46
N ASP A 31 -0.52 2.96 3.30
CA ASP A 31 -0.62 4.01 2.30
C ASP A 31 -1.49 3.55 1.12
N SER A 32 -2.46 4.38 0.73
CA SER A 32 -3.44 4.11 -0.33
C SER A 32 -2.94 4.46 -1.75
N ARG A 33 -1.89 5.28 -1.89
CA ARG A 33 -1.32 5.72 -3.20
C ARG A 33 -0.90 4.54 -4.09
N PRO A 34 -0.79 4.64 -5.42
CA PRO A 34 -0.35 3.51 -6.25
C PRO A 34 0.96 2.84 -5.78
N PRO A 35 1.11 1.49 -5.83
CA PRO A 35 2.34 0.82 -5.38
C PRO A 35 3.61 1.27 -6.10
N LYS A 36 3.49 1.80 -7.32
CA LYS A 36 4.62 2.36 -8.08
C LYS A 36 5.13 3.66 -7.45
N GLU A 37 4.24 4.53 -6.99
CA GLU A 37 4.63 5.75 -6.28
C GLU A 37 5.34 5.41 -4.96
N LEU A 38 4.82 4.42 -4.21
CA LEU A 38 5.52 3.92 -3.02
C LEU A 38 6.91 3.39 -3.34
N PHE A 39 7.03 2.67 -4.45
CA PHE A 39 8.33 2.16 -4.91
C PHE A 39 9.30 3.28 -5.20
N ASP A 40 8.86 4.32 -5.90
CA ASP A 40 9.72 5.46 -6.27
C ASP A 40 10.17 6.24 -5.04
N ASP A 41 9.26 6.53 -4.11
CA ASP A 41 9.57 7.24 -2.85
C ASP A 41 10.60 6.47 -2.01
N VAL A 42 10.38 5.17 -1.81
CA VAL A 42 11.28 4.34 -0.99
C VAL A 42 12.60 4.09 -1.73
N SER A 43 12.60 4.09 -3.07
CA SER A 43 13.84 3.99 -3.86
C SER A 43 14.76 5.19 -3.66
N GLN A 44 14.23 6.37 -3.38
CA GLN A 44 15.04 7.54 -3.02
C GLN A 44 15.75 7.35 -1.67
N LEU A 45 15.13 6.63 -0.74
CA LEU A 45 15.68 6.36 0.60
C LEU A 45 16.72 5.22 0.60
N TYR A 46 16.63 4.28 -0.35
CA TYR A 46 17.49 3.10 -0.44
C TYR A 46 18.01 2.90 -1.88
N PRO A 47 18.84 3.83 -2.41
CA PRO A 47 19.24 3.82 -3.82
C PRO A 47 20.11 2.63 -4.20
N ARG A 48 20.90 2.05 -3.28
CA ARG A 48 21.71 0.85 -3.59
C ARG A 48 20.81 -0.37 -3.74
N ALA A 49 19.81 -0.51 -2.88
CA ALA A 49 18.82 -1.57 -2.97
C ALA A 49 17.92 -1.45 -4.21
N ALA A 50 17.47 -0.23 -4.56
CA ALA A 50 16.61 0.01 -5.72
C ALA A 50 17.29 -0.34 -7.06
N LYS A 51 18.62 -0.22 -7.15
CA LYS A 51 19.41 -0.68 -8.31
C LYS A 51 19.41 -2.21 -8.44
N ARG A 52 19.21 -2.95 -7.35
CA ARG A 52 19.27 -4.41 -7.31
C ARG A 52 17.89 -5.06 -7.45
N VAL A 53 16.84 -4.39 -6.97
CA VAL A 53 15.48 -4.94 -6.96
C VAL A 53 14.50 -3.98 -7.64
N GLY A 54 14.14 -4.32 -8.88
CA GLY A 54 13.18 -3.55 -9.66
C GLY A 54 11.73 -3.71 -9.20
N PHE A 55 10.89 -2.73 -9.55
CA PHE A 55 9.46 -2.72 -9.21
C PHE A 55 8.72 -3.97 -9.67
N SER A 56 9.03 -4.48 -10.87
CA SER A 56 8.38 -5.68 -11.44
C SER A 56 8.48 -6.89 -10.51
N ALA A 57 9.62 -7.09 -9.84
CA ALA A 57 9.84 -8.18 -8.90
C ALA A 57 9.01 -8.05 -7.60
N LEU A 58 8.65 -6.82 -7.22
CA LEU A 58 7.94 -6.54 -5.96
C LEU A 58 6.45 -6.27 -6.17
N ARG A 59 6.02 -5.92 -7.39
CA ARG A 59 4.64 -5.52 -7.70
C ARG A 59 3.60 -6.45 -7.09
N ALA A 60 3.65 -7.75 -7.41
CA ALA A 60 2.69 -8.73 -6.90
C ALA A 60 2.70 -8.82 -5.36
N THR A 61 3.88 -8.72 -4.75
CA THR A 61 4.01 -8.71 -3.29
C THR A 61 3.31 -7.50 -2.69
N LEU A 62 3.54 -6.28 -3.22
CA LEU A 62 2.92 -5.06 -2.69
C LEU A 62 1.39 -5.10 -2.80
N TYR A 63 0.84 -5.59 -3.91
CA TYR A 63 -0.60 -5.79 -4.05
C TYR A 63 -1.16 -6.80 -3.04
N ARG A 64 -0.45 -7.91 -2.80
CA ARG A 64 -0.88 -8.90 -1.79
C ARG A 64 -0.91 -8.30 -0.38
N TYR A 65 0.12 -7.55 0.01
CA TYR A 65 0.15 -6.90 1.32
C TYR A 65 -0.96 -5.85 1.51
N ARG A 66 -1.41 -5.21 0.43
CA ARG A 66 -2.62 -4.36 0.46
C ARG A 66 -3.89 -5.14 0.71
N GLN A 67 -4.01 -6.32 0.11
CA GLN A 67 -5.20 -7.14 0.27
C GLN A 67 -5.37 -7.70 1.68
N VAL A 68 -4.28 -7.84 2.45
CA VAL A 68 -4.32 -8.25 3.86
C VAL A 68 -5.10 -7.24 4.72
N ARG A 69 -5.17 -5.96 4.32
CA ARG A 69 -6.01 -4.95 4.98
C ARG A 69 -7.29 -4.66 4.19
N ARG A 70 -8.01 -5.69 3.76
CA ARG A 70 -9.38 -5.50 3.25
C ARG A 70 -10.36 -6.06 4.27
N PRO A 71 -11.50 -5.41 4.49
CA PRO A 71 -12.56 -6.02 5.27
C PRO A 71 -12.98 -7.33 4.60
N PRO A 72 -13.47 -8.30 5.38
CA PRO A 72 -14.08 -9.49 4.81
C PRO A 72 -15.21 -9.09 3.85
N LEU A 73 -15.42 -9.89 2.80
CA LEU A 73 -16.55 -9.70 1.90
C LEU A 73 -17.85 -9.86 2.70
N PRO A 74 -18.69 -8.81 2.79
CA PRO A 74 -19.94 -8.89 3.53
C PRO A 74 -20.89 -9.86 2.83
N LYS A 75 -21.58 -10.67 3.63
CA LYS A 75 -22.59 -11.62 3.14
C LYS A 75 -24.00 -11.05 3.17
N SER A 76 -24.17 -9.86 3.73
CA SER A 76 -25.45 -9.15 3.81
C SER A 76 -25.26 -7.63 3.82
N LEU A 77 -26.33 -6.90 3.53
CA LEU A 77 -26.34 -5.43 3.64
C LEU A 77 -26.10 -4.95 5.08
N HIS A 78 -26.55 -5.73 6.07
CA HIS A 78 -26.30 -5.42 7.48
C HIS A 78 -24.82 -5.54 7.83
N GLU A 79 -24.15 -6.62 7.41
CA GLU A 79 -22.70 -6.76 7.58
C GLU A 79 -21.93 -5.67 6.85
N PHE A 80 -22.39 -5.26 5.67
CA PHE A 80 -21.80 -4.14 4.95
C PHE A 80 -21.90 -2.82 5.74
N GLY A 81 -23.08 -2.51 6.30
CA GLY A 81 -23.27 -1.34 7.17
C GLY A 81 -22.33 -1.36 8.38
N ALA A 82 -22.23 -2.51 9.06
CA ALA A 82 -21.32 -2.67 10.19
C ALA A 82 -19.84 -2.47 9.81
N ILE A 83 -19.41 -2.90 8.63
CA ILE A 83 -18.05 -2.62 8.12
C ILE A 83 -17.84 -1.12 7.92
N LEU A 84 -18.80 -0.42 7.31
CA LEU A 84 -18.70 1.03 7.07
C LEU A 84 -18.67 1.85 8.37
N GLU A 85 -19.32 1.38 9.42
CA GLU A 85 -19.33 2.04 10.73
C GLU A 85 -18.11 1.69 11.60
N SER A 86 -17.39 0.62 11.28
CA SER A 86 -16.24 0.17 12.07
C SER A 86 -15.08 1.16 12.07
N GLU A 87 -14.42 1.36 13.20
CA GLU A 87 -13.23 2.23 13.29
C GLU A 87 -12.10 1.78 12.35
N GLU A 88 -12.00 0.47 12.11
CA GLU A 88 -10.98 -0.12 11.24
C GLU A 88 -11.24 0.17 9.75
N TRP A 89 -12.49 0.13 9.30
CA TRP A 89 -12.85 0.17 7.87
C TRP A 89 -13.68 1.38 7.44
N ASN A 90 -14.07 2.28 8.35
CA ASN A 90 -14.88 3.46 8.05
C ASN A 90 -14.28 4.40 6.99
N HIS A 91 -12.96 4.36 6.80
CA HIS A 91 -12.26 5.12 5.76
C HIS A 91 -12.67 4.68 4.35
N LEU A 92 -13.17 3.46 4.16
CA LEU A 92 -13.69 2.98 2.88
C LEU A 92 -15.05 3.60 2.51
N GLY A 93 -15.88 3.92 3.51
CA GLY A 93 -17.16 4.61 3.30
C GLY A 93 -16.98 6.07 2.89
N ARG A 94 -15.92 6.73 3.35
CA ARG A 94 -15.60 8.12 3.00
C ARG A 94 -15.26 8.30 1.52
N THR A 95 -14.66 7.29 0.88
CA THR A 95 -14.31 7.32 -0.55
C THR A 95 -15.55 7.48 -1.45
N LEU A 96 -16.70 6.91 -1.07
CA LEU A 96 -17.94 7.00 -1.83
C LEU A 96 -18.67 8.35 -1.69
N MET A 97 -18.36 9.12 -0.63
CA MET A 97 -18.98 10.42 -0.37
C MET A 97 -18.30 11.56 -1.14
N VAL A 98 -17.01 11.42 -1.47
CA VAL A 98 -16.28 12.42 -2.30
C VAL A 98 -16.80 12.44 -3.74
N GLU A 99 -17.29 11.31 -4.26
CA GLU A 99 -17.86 11.26 -5.63
C GLU A 99 -19.27 11.83 -5.72
N THR A 100 -19.98 11.98 -4.60
CA THR A 100 -21.36 12.51 -4.59
C THR A 100 -21.42 14.04 -4.51
N GLU A 101 -20.38 14.70 -4.00
CA GLU A 101 -20.35 16.17 -3.91
C GLU A 101 -20.01 16.87 -5.24
N HIS A 102 -19.46 16.15 -6.23
CA HIS A 102 -19.16 16.73 -7.56
C HIS A 102 -20.30 16.66 -8.58
N ARG A 103 -21.48 16.14 -8.21
CA ARG A 103 -22.62 16.04 -9.13
C ARG A 103 -23.72 17.09 -8.96
N ASN A 104 -23.63 17.97 -7.97
CA ASN A 104 -24.70 18.93 -7.64
C ASN A 104 -24.36 20.41 -7.91
N VAL A 105 -23.50 20.71 -8.90
CA VAL A 105 -23.25 22.12 -9.33
C VAL A 105 -23.41 22.28 -10.84
N VAL A 106 -24.53 21.82 -11.42
CA VAL A 106 -25.06 22.38 -12.68
C VAL A 106 -26.57 22.17 -12.69
N GLY A 107 -27.34 23.18 -12.26
CA GLY A 107 -28.79 23.08 -12.28
C GLY A 107 -29.51 24.17 -11.50
N SER A 108 -29.11 25.43 -11.67
CA SER A 108 -29.94 26.57 -11.29
C SER A 108 -29.51 27.77 -12.13
N GLU A 109 -30.48 28.53 -12.62
CA GLU A 109 -30.35 29.86 -13.27
C GLU A 109 -30.02 29.78 -14.79
N GLN A 110 -30.80 30.32 -15.74
CA GLN A 110 -31.85 31.35 -15.71
C GLN A 110 -32.85 31.13 -16.86
N ASP A 111 -34.14 31.07 -16.52
CA ASP A 111 -35.21 31.61 -17.38
C ASP A 111 -35.29 33.11 -17.06
N GLY A 112 -35.23 33.95 -18.09
CA GLY A 112 -35.34 35.40 -18.03
C GLY A 112 -35.28 36.00 -19.42
#